data_AF-A0A518LLF7-F1
#
_entry.id   AF-A0A518LLF7-F1
#
_cell.length_a   1.000
_cell.length_b   1.000
_cell.length_c   1.000
_cell.angle_alpha   90.00
_cell.angle_beta   90.00
_cell.angle_gamma   90.00
#
_symmetry.space_group_name_H-M   'P 1'
#
loop_
_entity.id
_entity.type
_entity.pdbx_description
1 polymer ?
#
loop_
_entity_poly.entity_id
_entity_poly.type
_entity_poly.pdbx_seq_one_letter_code
_entity_poly.pdbx_strand_id
1 'polypeptide(L)'
;MSDRYLGNVEVAILTSLNELAVRHGLSPLDFSAAFYPQGDRSHLTFYTLPHEEVPLSKFERLLAGLGLTDHETLHIEGSPQQIYDTIQWAIEKAPRRVR
;
A
#
# COMPACT_ATOMS: atom_id res chain seq x y z
N MET A 1 10.46 22.57 -14.65
CA MET A 1 10.24 21.69 -13.49
C MET A 1 8.74 21.72 -13.24
N SER A 2 8.02 20.65 -13.57
CA SER A 2 6.59 20.60 -13.34
C SER A 2 6.37 20.07 -11.93
N ASP A 3 5.89 20.92 -11.02
CA ASP A 3 5.36 20.49 -9.73
C ASP A 3 4.24 19.50 -10.00
N ARG A 4 4.50 18.22 -9.75
CA ARG A 4 3.52 17.16 -9.91
C ARG A 4 2.61 17.23 -8.69
N TYR A 5 1.52 18.00 -8.79
CA TYR A 5 0.44 17.91 -7.82
C TYR A 5 -0.11 16.48 -7.84
N LEU A 6 -0.10 15.81 -6.68
CA LEU A 6 -0.72 14.50 -6.53
C LEU A 6 -2.21 14.61 -6.87
N GLY A 7 -2.71 13.71 -7.71
CA GLY A 7 -4.13 13.67 -8.01
C GLY A 7 -4.95 13.23 -6.79
N ASN A 8 -6.24 13.62 -6.71
CA ASN A 8 -7.12 13.26 -5.59
C ASN A 8 -7.14 11.74 -5.31
N VAL A 9 -7.11 10.91 -6.36
CA VAL A 9 -7.11 9.45 -6.24
C VAL A 9 -5.77 8.94 -5.70
N GLU A 10 -4.65 9.52 -6.10
CA GLU A 10 -3.33 9.15 -5.60
C GLU A 10 -3.20 9.45 -4.09
N VAL A 11 -3.66 10.63 -3.66
CA VAL A 11 -3.73 10.97 -2.24
C VAL A 11 -4.62 9.98 -1.47
N ALA A 12 -5.77 9.59 -2.04
CA ALA A 12 -6.67 8.63 -1.42
C ALA A 12 -6.04 7.23 -1.29
N ILE A 13 -5.34 6.75 -2.32
CA ILE A 13 -4.59 5.49 -2.31
C ILE A 13 -3.54 5.50 -1.20
N LEU A 14 -2.65 6.50 -1.17
CA LEU A 14 -1.56 6.56 -0.20
C LEU A 14 -2.06 6.75 1.23
N THR A 15 -3.12 7.54 1.43
CA THR A 15 -3.75 7.72 2.75
C THR A 15 -4.38 6.42 3.24
N SER A 16 -5.08 5.70 2.35
CA SER A 16 -5.72 4.42 2.67
C SER A 16 -4.69 3.34 2.97
N LEU A 17 -3.57 3.33 2.23
CA LEU A 17 -2.47 2.42 2.49
C LEU A 17 -1.85 2.64 3.89
N ASN A 18 -1.69 3.90 4.31
CA ASN A 18 -1.24 4.21 5.67
C ASN A 18 -2.23 3.70 6.73
N GLU A 19 -3.53 3.80 6.48
CA GLU A 19 -4.53 3.22 7.38
C GLU A 19 -4.37 1.70 7.49
N LEU A 20 -4.26 1.01 6.35
CA LEU A 20 -4.06 -0.43 6.29
C LEU A 20 -2.79 -0.85 7.05
N ALA A 21 -1.67 -0.16 6.83
CA ALA A 21 -0.42 -0.37 7.55
C ALA A 21 -0.59 -0.35 9.06
N VAL A 22 -1.27 0.68 9.58
CA VAL A 22 -1.48 0.78 11.03
C VAL A 22 -2.39 -0.33 11.55
N ARG A 23 -3.39 -0.81 10.77
CA ARG A 23 -4.20 -1.98 11.16
C ARG A 23 -3.38 -3.26 11.29
N HIS A 24 -2.28 -3.37 10.55
CA HIS A 24 -1.31 -4.47 10.67
C HIS A 24 -0.17 -4.18 11.67
N GLY A 25 -0.24 -3.07 12.40
CA GLY A 25 0.74 -2.70 13.42
C GLY A 25 2.09 -2.25 12.85
N LEU A 26 2.10 -1.74 11.62
CA LEU A 26 3.23 -1.09 10.97
C LEU A 26 3.13 0.43 11.14
N SER A 27 4.28 1.06 11.34
CA SER A 27 4.47 2.49 11.13
C SER A 27 4.53 2.78 9.63
N PRO A 28 4.02 3.93 9.14
CA PRO A 28 4.28 4.40 7.78
C PRO A 28 5.76 4.56 7.44
N LEU A 29 6.66 4.55 8.44
CA LEU A 29 8.11 4.60 8.28
C LEU A 29 8.76 3.21 8.16
N ASP A 30 8.00 2.12 8.32
CA ASP A 30 8.55 0.76 8.26
C ASP A 30 8.70 0.25 6.81
N PHE A 31 8.03 0.89 5.85
CA PHE A 31 8.09 0.54 4.44
C PHE A 31 7.88 1.78 3.58
N SER A 32 8.23 1.67 2.30
CA SER A 32 7.92 2.69 1.30
C SER A 32 6.96 2.11 0.28
N ALA A 33 6.07 2.95 -0.24
CA ALA A 33 5.24 2.63 -1.39
C ALA A 33 5.30 3.76 -2.41
N ALA A 34 5.41 3.39 -3.67
CA ALA A 34 5.47 4.33 -4.79
C ALA A 34 4.33 4.04 -5.76
N PHE A 35 3.55 5.07 -6.07
CA PHE A 35 2.48 5.02 -7.05
C PHE A 35 2.97 5.60 -8.38
N TYR A 36 2.84 4.84 -9.45
CA TYR A 36 3.28 5.20 -10.79
C TYR A 36 2.09 5.18 -11.76
N PRO A 37 1.46 6.34 -12.02
CA PRO A 37 0.41 6.43 -13.04
C PRO A 37 1.02 6.38 -14.45
N GLN A 38 0.46 5.53 -15.32
CA GLN A 38 0.86 5.33 -16.71
C GLN A 38 -0.39 5.22 -17.62
N GLY A 39 -0.99 6.37 -17.94
CA GLY A 39 -2.23 6.41 -18.73
C GLY A 39 -3.39 5.75 -17.96
N ASP A 40 -4.02 4.74 -18.56
CA ASP A 40 -5.14 4.01 -17.95
C ASP A 40 -4.71 2.94 -16.95
N ARG A 41 -3.40 2.62 -16.90
CA ARG A 41 -2.83 1.69 -15.93
C ARG A 41 -1.98 2.43 -14.92
N SER A 42 -1.84 1.86 -13.75
CA SER A 42 -1.03 2.37 -12.66
C SER A 42 -0.40 1.20 -11.92
N HIS A 43 0.74 1.46 -11.31
CA HIS A 43 1.45 0.49 -10.48
C HIS A 43 1.60 1.07 -9.08
N LEU A 44 1.28 0.29 -8.06
CA LEU A 44 1.64 0.58 -6.67
C LEU A 44 2.70 -0.42 -6.24
N THR A 45 3.94 0.03 -6.09
CA THR A 45 5.08 -0.83 -5.72
C THR A 45 5.46 -0.61 -4.26
N PHE A 46 5.75 -1.69 -3.55
CA PHE A 46 6.15 -1.70 -2.15
C PHE A 46 7.64 -2.02 -2.02
N TYR A 47 8.30 -1.36 -1.08
CA TYR A 47 9.71 -1.57 -0.74
C TYR A 47 9.84 -1.66 0.78
N THR A 48 10.53 -2.68 1.27
CA THR A 48 10.98 -2.67 2.65
C THR A 48 12.13 -1.68 2.78
N LEU A 49 12.14 -0.89 3.86
CA LEU A 49 13.30 -0.06 4.17
C LEU A 49 14.34 -0.91 4.90
N PRO A 50 15.65 -0.75 4.62
CA PRO A 50 16.71 -1.58 5.18
C PRO A 50 16.95 -1.38 6.69
N HIS A 51 15.99 -0.84 7.43
CA HIS A 51 16.09 -0.71 8.89
C HIS A 51 15.94 -2.08 9.55
N GLU A 52 16.83 -2.36 10.50
CA GLU A 52 17.00 -3.64 11.20
C GLU A 52 15.77 -4.16 11.97
N GLU A 53 14.65 -3.42 12.01
CA GLU A 53 13.50 -3.74 12.85
C GLU A 53 12.14 -3.78 12.11
N VAL A 54 12.10 -3.75 10.77
CA VAL A 54 10.82 -3.95 10.08
C VAL A 54 10.32 -5.36 10.41
N PRO A 55 9.16 -5.52 11.08
CA PRO A 55 8.69 -6.84 11.43
C PRO A 55 8.19 -7.49 10.14
N LEU A 56 9.06 -8.26 9.46
CA LEU A 56 8.78 -8.90 8.17
C LEU A 56 7.41 -9.59 8.17
N SER A 57 7.07 -10.28 9.26
CA SER A 57 5.76 -10.92 9.45
C SER A 57 4.56 -9.96 9.45
N LYS A 58 4.71 -8.71 9.86
CA LYS A 58 3.65 -7.69 9.76
C LYS A 58 3.55 -7.15 8.32
N PHE A 59 4.68 -6.92 7.68
CA PHE A 59 4.72 -6.49 6.28
C PHE A 59 4.13 -7.54 5.34
N GLU A 60 4.50 -8.80 5.50
CA GLU A 60 3.92 -9.94 4.78
C GLU A 60 2.41 -10.07 5.00
N ARG A 61 1.92 -9.81 6.22
CA ARG A 61 0.47 -9.81 6.49
C ARG A 61 -0.26 -8.68 5.78
N LEU A 62 0.35 -7.50 5.67
CA LEU A 62 -0.20 -6.40 4.88
C LEU A 62 -0.26 -6.78 3.39
N LEU A 63 0.83 -7.34 2.85
CA LEU A 63 0.89 -7.79 1.46
C LEU A 63 -0.14 -8.89 1.18
N ALA A 64 -0.27 -9.88 2.07
CA ALA A 64 -1.27 -10.93 1.96
C ALA A 64 -2.70 -10.37 2.01
N GLY A 65 -2.95 -9.32 2.80
CA GLY A 65 -4.24 -8.60 2.83
C GLY A 65 -4.58 -7.94 1.49
N LEU A 66 -3.57 -7.61 0.68
CA LEU A 66 -3.70 -7.08 -0.67
C LEU A 66 -3.70 -8.17 -1.76
N GLY A 67 -3.65 -9.45 -1.37
CA GLY A 67 -3.55 -10.58 -2.30
C GLY A 67 -2.14 -10.82 -2.86
N LEU A 68 -1.13 -10.13 -2.33
CA LEU A 68 0.28 -10.31 -2.69
C LEU A 68 0.89 -11.37 -1.77
N THR A 69 0.80 -12.63 -2.17
CA THR A 69 1.32 -13.77 -1.41
C THR A 69 2.66 -14.29 -1.92
N ASP A 70 3.12 -13.78 -3.06
CA ASP A 70 4.42 -14.13 -3.65
C ASP A 70 5.42 -13.00 -3.39
N HIS A 71 6.59 -13.35 -2.84
CA HIS A 71 7.67 -12.41 -2.55
C HIS A 71 8.31 -11.83 -3.81
N GLU A 72 8.10 -12.46 -4.97
CA GLU A 72 8.55 -11.93 -6.27
C GLU A 72 7.68 -10.75 -6.74
N THR A 73 6.43 -10.66 -6.27
CA THR A 73 5.47 -9.64 -6.69
C THR A 73 5.15 -8.67 -5.55
N LEU A 74 5.97 -7.63 -5.43
CA LEU A 74 5.75 -6.52 -4.48
C LEU A 74 5.01 -5.33 -5.11
N HIS A 75 4.10 -5.59 -6.06
CA HIS A 75 3.33 -4.51 -6.68
C HIS A 75 1.91 -4.93 -7.06
N ILE A 76 1.01 -3.95 -7.09
CA ILE A 76 -0.37 -4.10 -7.60
C ILE A 76 -0.47 -3.30 -8.89
N GLU A 77 -1.10 -3.88 -9.92
CA GLU A 77 -1.39 -3.20 -11.18
C GLU A 77 -2.90 -3.06 -11.39
N GLY A 78 -3.32 -1.95 -11.98
CA GLY A 78 -4.71 -1.72 -12.34
C GLY A 78 -4.96 -0.27 -12.70
N SER A 79 -6.21 0.09 -12.95
CA SER A 79 -6.59 1.50 -12.94
C SER A 79 -6.40 2.08 -11.53
N PRO A 80 -6.22 3.40 -11.38
CA PRO A 80 -6.17 4.03 -10.07
C PRO A 80 -7.36 3.66 -9.18
N GLN A 81 -8.56 3.56 -9.76
CA GLN A 81 -9.76 3.16 -9.03
C GLN A 81 -9.69 1.70 -8.56
N GLN A 82 -9.24 0.78 -9.41
CA GLN A 82 -9.08 -0.63 -9.03
C GLN A 82 -8.09 -0.80 -7.87
N ILE A 83 -6.95 -0.09 -7.93
CA ILE A 83 -5.96 -0.12 -6.84
C ILE A 83 -6.56 0.42 -5.54
N TYR A 84 -7.31 1.52 -5.62
CA TYR A 84 -8.00 2.08 -4.47
C TYR A 84 -9.03 1.09 -3.88
N ASP A 85 -9.87 0.48 -4.71
CA ASP A 85 -10.87 -0.49 -4.29
C ASP A 85 -10.24 -1.73 -3.64
N THR A 86 -9.10 -2.21 -4.16
CA THR A 86 -8.32 -3.29 -3.55
C THR A 86 -7.86 -2.93 -2.13
N ILE A 87 -7.35 -1.71 -1.93
CA ILE A 87 -6.91 -1.26 -0.60
C ILE A 87 -8.10 -1.12 0.34
N GLN A 88 -9.23 -0.57 -0.11
CA GLN A 88 -10.44 -0.46 0.70
C GLN A 88 -10.96 -1.84 1.13
N TRP A 89 -11.00 -2.81 0.22
CA TRP A 89 -11.35 -4.18 0.53
C TRP A 89 -10.40 -4.79 1.59
N ALA A 90 -9.09 -4.57 1.44
CA ALA A 90 -8.10 -5.05 2.41
C ALA A 90 -8.31 -4.41 3.80
N ILE A 91 -8.62 -3.11 3.86
CA ILE A 91 -8.95 -2.39 5.09
C ILE A 91 -10.17 -3.01 5.78
N GLU A 92 -11.23 -3.32 5.04
CA GLU A 92 -12.44 -3.95 5.58
C GLU A 92 -12.17 -5.33 6.22
N LYS A 93 -11.20 -6.08 5.66
CA LYS A 93 -10.79 -7.40 6.16
C LYS A 93 -9.73 -7.33 7.26
N ALA A 94 -8.97 -6.24 7.34
CA ALA A 94 -7.90 -6.08 8.31
C ALA A 94 -8.45 -6.02 9.76
N PRO A 95 -7.64 -6.40 10.76
CA PRO A 95 -8.04 -6.32 12.17
C PRO A 95 -8.57 -4.93 12.52
N ARG A 96 -9.74 -4.87 13.16
CA ARG A 96 -10.27 -3.60 13.66
C ARG A 96 -9.34 -3.11 14.76
N ARG A 97 -8.97 -1.82 14.71
CA ARG A 97 -8.25 -1.19 15.83
C ARG A 97 -9.07 -1.40 17.11
N VAL A 98 -8.54 -2.19 18.04
CA VAL A 98 -9.05 -2.20 19.40
C VAL A 98 -8.62 -0.86 20.00
N ARG A 99 -9.60 0.00 20.30
CA ARG A 99 -9.36 1.28 21.00
C ARG A 99 -8.96 1.03 22.44
#